data_AF-A0A4Q7TXY1-F1
#
_entry.id   AF-A0A4Q7TXY1-F1
#
_cell.length_a   1.000
_cell.length_b   1.000
_cell.length_c   1.000
_cell.angle_alpha   90.00
_cell.angle_beta   90.00
_cell.angle_gamma   90.00
#
_symmetry.space_group_name_H-M   'P 1'
#
loop_
_entity.id
_entity.type
_entity.pdbx_description
1 polymer ?
#
loop_
_entity_poly.entity_id
_entity_poly.type
_entity_poly.pdbx_seq_one_letter_code
_entity_poly.pdbx_strand_id
1 'polypeptide(L)'
;MTAVAPALHTLMYMASIPFTLAALATSAVPGLTVFGVREHDEDPQFAEAVVVSEDAELLVRVPRTQAAEVQQSATVLGLAALTEGPRGRLPFAVPETLGMTRAGETRAVVMTLVDGDRFDAADLSDDALLVEPIAEAIAAIHNLPLSVPQGGGLPVSTAQDLRLAATRLIDRAEATRMLPETVLQRWQRTVEAAELWDFAPTTVHGSLDADQFRVSEDRISGVIGWAELAVGDPAADLAWLYAPGSDVFEGVLVRYSRLRNAGSLAHTRTRAALYSELEVARWLLHGAEAHDQSVVDDAVAMLDRMVGVGGPLSMAFAASQERTPLRESEVAALLQETPAVTSHLSETAAVEALDEDRMFGNETDFIDPLPDPDGEPAPAASPAADDEEFAALRADTGVVPDFDLAELELDLGAKSGTASAPAPTPTPGGAHPPRDAAGPRDASAPLSVDDQLTEPYSDDELPGGAARPTKKPWSR
;
A
#
# COMPACT_ATOMS: atom_id res chain seq x y z
N MET A 1 -42.74 -15.35 20.62
CA MET A 1 -41.50 -15.32 19.82
C MET A 1 -40.48 -14.57 20.63
N THR A 2 -39.63 -15.35 21.28
CA THR A 2 -38.82 -15.01 22.45
C THR A 2 -37.49 -14.39 22.01
N ALA A 3 -36.99 -13.49 22.86
CA ALA A 3 -35.80 -12.67 22.71
C ALA A 3 -34.54 -13.40 22.19
N VAL A 4 -33.92 -12.83 21.15
CA VAL A 4 -32.58 -13.19 20.62
C VAL A 4 -31.58 -12.01 20.76
N ALA A 5 -31.99 -10.88 21.34
CA ALA A 5 -31.16 -9.67 21.38
C ALA A 5 -30.04 -9.58 22.46
N PRO A 6 -30.02 -10.32 23.60
CA PRO A 6 -28.98 -10.11 24.62
C PRO A 6 -27.66 -10.85 24.31
N ALA A 7 -27.66 -11.82 23.38
CA ALA A 7 -26.48 -12.62 23.06
C ALA A 7 -25.46 -11.88 22.19
N LEU A 8 -25.91 -11.02 21.28
CA LEU A 8 -25.03 -10.31 20.32
C LEU A 8 -24.13 -9.28 21.00
N HIS A 9 -24.68 -8.51 21.95
CA HIS A 9 -23.91 -7.53 22.74
C HIS A 9 -22.92 -8.21 23.70
N THR A 10 -23.30 -9.38 24.23
CA THR A 10 -22.44 -10.18 25.12
C THR A 10 -21.29 -10.82 24.35
N LEU A 11 -21.50 -11.27 23.11
CA LEU A 11 -20.46 -11.87 22.26
C LEU A 11 -19.43 -10.86 21.75
N MET A 12 -19.84 -9.63 21.37
CA MET A 12 -18.89 -8.56 21.00
C MET A 12 -18.05 -8.10 22.20
N TYR A 13 -18.64 -8.05 23.41
CA TYR A 13 -17.90 -7.72 24.64
C TYR A 13 -17.05 -8.89 25.16
N MET A 14 -17.37 -10.14 24.81
CA MET A 14 -16.55 -11.31 25.13
C MET A 14 -15.35 -11.46 24.19
N ALA A 15 -15.43 -10.97 22.95
CA ALA A 15 -14.35 -11.03 21.97
C ALA A 15 -13.18 -10.06 22.24
N SER A 16 -13.33 -9.12 23.19
CA SER A 16 -12.23 -8.27 23.67
C SER A 16 -11.51 -8.83 24.89
N ILE A 17 -11.99 -9.94 25.47
CA ILE A 17 -11.36 -10.55 26.65
C ILE A 17 -10.20 -11.43 26.16
N PRO A 18 -8.96 -11.21 26.64
CA PRO A 18 -7.78 -11.97 26.18
C PRO A 18 -7.97 -13.49 26.23
N PHE A 19 -8.62 -14.01 27.28
CA PHE A 19 -8.90 -15.45 27.39
C PHE A 19 -9.85 -15.99 26.33
N THR A 20 -10.82 -15.20 25.87
CA THR A 20 -11.70 -15.59 24.76
C THR A 20 -10.89 -15.65 23.46
N LEU A 21 -10.03 -14.66 23.23
CA LEU A 21 -9.15 -14.64 22.06
C LEU A 21 -8.17 -15.83 22.06
N ALA A 22 -7.62 -16.20 23.22
CA ALA A 22 -6.83 -17.42 23.37
C ALA A 22 -7.63 -18.69 23.05
N ALA A 23 -8.89 -18.78 23.47
CA ALA A 23 -9.76 -19.91 23.13
C ALA A 23 -10.11 -19.97 21.63
N LEU A 24 -10.27 -18.81 20.98
CA LEU A 24 -10.41 -18.74 19.53
C LEU A 24 -9.13 -19.20 18.84
N ALA A 25 -7.95 -18.86 19.39
CA ALA A 25 -6.68 -19.30 18.82
C ALA A 25 -6.52 -20.83 18.86
N THR A 26 -6.88 -21.50 19.97
CA THR A 26 -6.83 -22.97 20.06
C THR A 26 -7.86 -23.67 19.17
N SER A 27 -8.97 -23.00 18.86
CA SER A 27 -9.95 -23.46 17.88
C SER A 27 -9.46 -23.31 16.43
N ALA A 28 -8.72 -22.23 16.14
CA ALA A 28 -8.19 -21.92 14.81
C ALA A 28 -6.97 -22.77 14.43
N VAL A 29 -6.11 -23.11 15.39
CA VAL A 29 -4.84 -23.82 15.15
C VAL A 29 -4.88 -25.20 15.83
N PRO A 30 -4.99 -26.30 15.07
CA PRO A 30 -5.02 -27.65 15.64
C PRO A 30 -3.78 -27.97 16.47
N GLY A 31 -3.97 -28.43 17.70
CA GLY A 31 -2.87 -28.83 18.59
C GLY A 31 -2.18 -27.68 19.31
N LEU A 32 -2.61 -26.42 19.12
CA LEU A 32 -2.05 -25.27 19.82
C LEU A 32 -2.26 -25.39 21.34
N THR A 33 -1.16 -25.40 22.09
CA THR A 33 -1.16 -25.33 23.55
C THR A 33 -0.80 -23.92 23.99
N VAL A 34 -1.67 -23.30 24.77
CA VAL A 34 -1.51 -21.92 25.23
C VAL A 34 -0.99 -21.90 26.67
N PHE A 35 0.15 -21.25 26.89
CA PHE A 35 0.77 -21.07 28.20
C PHE A 35 0.45 -19.72 28.83
N GLY A 36 0.13 -18.73 28.01
CA GLY A 36 -0.18 -17.38 28.46
C GLY A 36 -0.91 -16.58 27.38
N VAL A 37 -1.56 -15.51 27.80
CA VAL A 37 -2.17 -14.53 26.90
C VAL A 37 -1.94 -13.14 27.46
N ARG A 38 -1.65 -12.18 26.57
CA ARG A 38 -1.50 -10.77 26.91
C ARG A 38 -2.30 -9.92 25.94
N GLU A 39 -2.81 -8.80 26.46
CA GLU A 39 -3.45 -7.76 25.66
C GLU A 39 -2.46 -7.21 24.62
N HIS A 40 -3.00 -6.99 23.43
CA HIS A 40 -2.35 -6.32 22.32
C HIS A 40 -3.40 -5.38 21.75
N ASP A 41 -3.16 -4.07 21.86
CA ASP A 41 -4.10 -3.05 21.37
C ASP A 41 -3.31 -2.13 20.46
N GLU A 42 -2.95 -2.65 19.28
CA GLU A 42 -2.25 -1.89 18.25
C GLU A 42 -3.23 -1.23 17.27
N ASP A 43 -4.31 -1.93 16.91
CA ASP A 43 -5.33 -1.43 16.00
C ASP A 43 -6.74 -1.49 16.63
N PRO A 44 -7.38 -0.35 16.93
CA PRO A 44 -8.68 -0.31 17.59
C PRO A 44 -9.82 -0.89 16.74
N GLN A 45 -9.60 -1.05 15.42
CA GLN A 45 -10.56 -1.70 14.53
C GLN A 45 -10.59 -3.22 14.71
N PHE A 46 -9.68 -3.78 15.49
CA PHE A 46 -9.57 -5.18 15.81
C PHE A 46 -9.67 -5.41 17.32
N ALA A 47 -10.11 -6.62 17.71
CA ALA A 47 -9.81 -7.17 19.02
C ALA A 47 -8.63 -8.11 18.87
N GLU A 48 -7.55 -7.84 19.60
CA GLU A 48 -6.27 -8.53 19.40
C GLU A 48 -5.69 -9.01 20.73
N ALA A 49 -4.95 -10.10 20.67
CA ALA A 49 -4.19 -10.60 21.79
C ALA A 49 -2.95 -11.35 21.31
N VAL A 50 -1.89 -11.29 22.11
CA VAL A 50 -0.74 -12.17 21.94
C VAL A 50 -0.95 -13.42 22.76
N VAL A 51 -0.86 -14.57 22.10
CA VAL A 51 -0.97 -15.91 22.66
C VAL A 51 0.42 -16.52 22.72
N VAL A 52 0.85 -16.91 23.91
CA VAL A 52 2.16 -17.53 24.14
C VAL A 52 2.01 -19.05 24.03
N SER A 53 2.71 -19.65 23.07
CA SER A 53 2.84 -21.10 22.89
C SER A 53 4.20 -21.60 23.41
N GLU A 54 4.48 -22.91 23.25
CA GLU A 54 5.79 -23.47 23.64
C GLU A 54 6.92 -22.92 22.75
N ASP A 55 6.62 -22.75 21.46
CA ASP A 55 7.62 -22.48 20.43
C ASP A 55 7.69 -21.00 20.02
N ALA A 56 6.57 -20.26 20.15
CA ALA A 56 6.46 -18.90 19.63
C ALA A 56 5.34 -18.07 20.28
N GLU A 57 5.41 -16.76 20.09
CA GLU A 57 4.30 -15.83 20.32
C GLU A 57 3.47 -15.66 19.05
N LEU A 58 2.15 -15.74 19.21
CA LEU A 58 1.18 -15.69 18.12
C LEU A 58 0.23 -14.52 18.31
N LEU A 59 -0.14 -13.85 17.22
CA LEU A 59 -1.16 -12.81 17.23
C LEU A 59 -2.50 -13.41 16.79
N VAL A 60 -3.53 -13.27 17.62
CA VAL A 60 -4.92 -13.56 17.24
C VAL A 60 -5.66 -12.24 17.04
N ARG A 61 -6.33 -12.09 15.89
CA ARG A 61 -7.08 -10.89 15.53
C ARG A 61 -8.52 -11.23 15.17
N VAL A 62 -9.46 -10.41 15.65
CA VAL A 62 -10.88 -10.47 15.30
C VAL A 62 -11.34 -9.07 14.87
N PRO A 63 -11.84 -8.87 13.64
CA PRO A 63 -12.32 -7.58 13.17
C PRO A 63 -13.52 -7.08 13.99
N ARG A 64 -13.55 -5.78 14.29
CA ARG A 64 -14.69 -5.11 14.95
C ARG A 64 -15.58 -4.35 13.96
N THR A 65 -15.09 -4.11 12.74
CA THR A 65 -15.80 -3.37 11.68
C THR A 65 -15.77 -4.16 10.37
N GLN A 66 -16.68 -3.81 9.46
CA GLN A 66 -16.70 -4.42 8.12
C GLN A 66 -15.44 -4.08 7.32
N ALA A 67 -14.92 -2.85 7.46
CA ALA A 67 -13.68 -2.44 6.80
C ALA A 67 -12.49 -3.29 7.29
N ALA A 68 -12.37 -3.51 8.60
CA ALA A 68 -11.35 -4.37 9.18
C ALA A 68 -11.50 -5.84 8.72
N GLU A 69 -12.72 -6.32 8.52
CA GLU A 69 -12.95 -7.66 7.99
C GLU A 69 -12.47 -7.80 6.54
N VAL A 70 -12.74 -6.80 5.70
CA VAL A 70 -12.21 -6.74 4.33
C VAL A 70 -10.69 -6.68 4.33
N GLN A 71 -10.09 -5.81 5.15
CA GLN A 71 -8.63 -5.69 5.28
C GLN A 71 -7.99 -6.98 5.78
N GLN A 72 -8.57 -7.64 6.79
CA GLN A 72 -8.08 -8.94 7.26
C GLN A 72 -8.15 -10.01 6.17
N SER A 73 -9.19 -9.96 5.35
CA SER A 73 -9.35 -10.87 4.22
C SER A 73 -8.29 -10.67 3.16
N ALA A 74 -8.03 -9.42 2.81
CA ALA A 74 -6.96 -9.07 1.89
C ALA A 74 -5.58 -9.44 2.45
N THR A 75 -5.35 -9.21 3.75
CA THR A 75 -4.10 -9.61 4.44
C THR A 75 -3.87 -11.11 4.34
N VAL A 76 -4.89 -11.94 4.60
CA VAL A 76 -4.76 -13.40 4.49
C VAL A 76 -4.40 -13.83 3.06
N LEU A 77 -4.98 -13.19 2.04
CA LEU A 77 -4.65 -13.46 0.63
C LEU A 77 -3.21 -13.02 0.29
N GLY A 78 -2.80 -11.82 0.71
CA GLY A 78 -1.44 -11.32 0.49
C GLY A 78 -0.38 -12.21 1.14
N LEU A 79 -0.61 -12.61 2.39
CA LEU A 79 0.27 -13.54 3.10
C LEU A 79 0.32 -14.92 2.45
N ALA A 80 -0.81 -15.42 1.90
CA ALA A 80 -0.86 -16.69 1.19
C ALA A 80 -0.11 -16.67 -0.16
N ALA A 81 -0.10 -15.52 -0.86
CA ALA A 81 0.66 -15.34 -2.09
C ALA A 81 2.18 -15.40 -1.87
N LEU A 82 2.64 -14.91 -0.72
CA LEU A 82 4.02 -15.03 -0.26
C LEU A 82 4.28 -16.47 0.19
N THR A 83 4.57 -17.38 -0.73
CA THR A 83 4.98 -18.76 -0.38
C THR A 83 6.40 -18.79 0.20
N GLU A 84 6.82 -19.95 0.73
CA GLU A 84 8.15 -20.14 1.36
C GLU A 84 9.32 -19.62 0.50
N GLY A 85 9.27 -19.86 -0.83
CA GLY A 85 10.31 -19.40 -1.76
C GLY A 85 10.47 -17.88 -1.81
N PRO A 86 9.43 -17.12 -2.22
CA PRO A 86 9.41 -15.66 -2.15
C PRO A 86 9.72 -15.10 -0.75
N ARG A 87 9.15 -15.69 0.31
CA ARG A 87 9.40 -15.25 1.70
C ARG A 87 10.87 -15.37 2.08
N GLY A 88 11.52 -16.49 1.75
CA GLY A 88 12.93 -16.72 2.05
C GLY A 88 13.90 -15.79 1.32
N ARG A 89 13.42 -14.98 0.36
CA ARG A 89 14.22 -13.93 -0.32
C ARG A 89 14.15 -12.57 0.37
N LEU A 90 13.23 -12.38 1.31
CA LEU A 90 13.09 -11.11 2.04
C LEU A 90 14.09 -11.07 3.20
N PRO A 91 14.79 -9.94 3.43
CA PRO A 91 15.79 -9.82 4.49
C PRO A 91 15.19 -9.59 5.89
N PHE A 92 13.87 -9.73 6.02
CA PHE A 92 13.08 -9.44 7.22
C PHE A 92 11.95 -10.47 7.36
N ALA A 93 11.39 -10.58 8.57
CA ALA A 93 10.26 -11.48 8.84
C ALA A 93 8.93 -10.98 8.25
N VAL A 94 8.10 -11.92 7.80
CA VAL A 94 6.74 -11.68 7.31
C VAL A 94 5.77 -12.52 8.15
N PRO A 95 4.61 -12.00 8.57
CA PRO A 95 3.64 -12.80 9.32
C PRO A 95 3.20 -14.06 8.55
N GLU A 96 3.01 -15.17 9.27
CA GLU A 96 2.48 -16.41 8.71
C GLU A 96 1.08 -16.67 9.26
N THR A 97 0.11 -16.87 8.38
CA THR A 97 -1.24 -17.28 8.78
C THR A 97 -1.22 -18.75 9.20
N LEU A 98 -1.50 -19.03 10.46
CA LEU A 98 -1.47 -20.38 11.03
C LEU A 98 -2.84 -21.06 11.03
N GLY A 99 -3.91 -20.27 11.13
CA GLY A 99 -5.26 -20.82 11.20
C GLY A 99 -6.33 -19.76 11.27
N MET A 100 -7.57 -20.19 11.06
CA MET A 100 -8.75 -19.33 11.16
C MET A 100 -9.92 -20.10 11.76
N THR A 101 -10.78 -19.41 12.51
CA THR A 101 -12.01 -19.99 13.06
C THR A 101 -13.13 -18.97 13.09
N ARG A 102 -14.38 -19.43 13.22
CA ARG A 102 -15.54 -18.53 13.32
C ARG A 102 -15.50 -17.77 14.65
N ALA A 103 -15.70 -16.45 14.60
CA ALA A 103 -15.80 -15.59 15.77
C ALA A 103 -17.02 -14.67 15.62
N GLY A 104 -18.14 -15.04 16.24
CA GLY A 104 -19.41 -14.33 16.03
C GLY A 104 -19.87 -14.43 14.56
N GLU A 105 -20.08 -13.28 13.92
CA GLU A 105 -20.41 -13.19 12.49
C GLU A 105 -19.21 -13.02 11.57
N THR A 106 -18.00 -12.85 12.14
CA THR A 106 -16.75 -12.75 11.39
C THR A 106 -15.84 -13.96 11.68
N ARG A 107 -14.54 -13.80 11.47
CA ARG A 107 -13.51 -14.82 11.71
C ARG A 107 -12.35 -14.28 12.54
N ALA A 108 -11.89 -15.12 13.46
CA ALA A 108 -10.60 -14.94 14.09
C ALA A 108 -9.52 -15.50 13.17
N VAL A 109 -8.43 -14.75 13.00
CA VAL A 109 -7.24 -15.21 12.28
C VAL A 109 -6.09 -15.25 13.26
N VAL A 110 -5.36 -16.37 13.27
CA VAL A 110 -4.14 -16.54 14.05
C VAL A 110 -2.95 -16.47 13.11
N MET A 111 -1.99 -15.63 13.45
CA MET A 111 -0.74 -15.45 12.71
C MET A 111 0.46 -15.43 13.65
N THR A 112 1.67 -15.61 13.11
CA THR A 112 2.90 -15.38 13.88
C THR A 112 3.00 -13.91 14.26
N LEU A 113 3.41 -13.63 15.50
CA LEU A 113 3.80 -12.28 15.89
C LEU A 113 5.15 -11.95 15.25
N VAL A 114 5.29 -10.73 14.72
CA VAL A 114 6.57 -10.23 14.20
C VAL A 114 7.17 -9.31 15.25
N ASP A 115 8.29 -9.74 15.82
CA ASP A 115 8.98 -9.00 16.88
C ASP A 115 9.69 -7.75 16.35
N GLY A 116 9.78 -6.75 17.21
CA GLY A 116 10.53 -5.51 17.00
C GLY A 116 9.77 -4.29 17.49
N ASP A 117 10.52 -3.21 17.68
CA ASP A 117 9.98 -1.92 18.07
C ASP A 117 9.40 -1.17 16.86
N ARG A 118 8.48 -0.25 17.13
CA ARG A 118 7.97 0.71 16.15
C ARG A 118 8.82 1.97 16.18
N PHE A 119 8.77 2.76 15.11
CA PHE A 119 9.31 4.11 15.08
C PHE A 119 8.28 5.07 14.48
N ASP A 120 8.32 6.34 14.89
CA ASP A 120 7.51 7.38 14.25
C ASP A 120 8.23 7.86 12.99
N ALA A 121 7.49 8.00 11.89
CA ALA A 121 8.03 8.57 10.66
C ALA A 121 8.65 9.95 10.92
N ALA A 122 8.06 10.76 11.79
CA ALA A 122 8.53 12.12 12.11
C ALA A 122 9.90 12.16 12.83
N ASP A 123 10.32 11.04 13.43
CA ASP A 123 11.62 10.91 14.11
C ASP A 123 12.75 10.55 13.13
N LEU A 124 12.44 10.24 11.86
CA LEU A 124 13.45 9.95 10.85
C LEU A 124 14.18 11.22 10.39
N SER A 125 15.50 11.19 10.45
CA SER A 125 16.41 12.14 9.82
C SER A 125 17.16 11.49 8.64
N ASP A 126 17.80 12.30 7.80
CA ASP A 126 18.55 11.83 6.61
C ASP A 126 19.82 11.04 6.96
N ASP A 127 20.33 11.22 8.18
CA ASP A 127 21.46 10.50 8.77
C ASP A 127 21.05 9.34 9.68
N ALA A 128 19.75 9.06 9.81
CA ALA A 128 19.27 7.96 10.64
C ALA A 128 19.81 6.61 10.13
N LEU A 129 20.19 5.74 11.08
CA LEU A 129 20.69 4.39 10.78
C LEU A 129 19.67 3.55 9.99
N LEU A 130 18.38 3.88 10.09
CA LEU A 130 17.28 3.19 9.40
C LEU A 130 17.13 3.56 7.91
N VAL A 131 17.79 4.60 7.41
CA VAL A 131 17.67 5.01 5.99
C VAL A 131 18.09 3.89 5.02
N GLU A 132 19.20 3.21 5.30
CA GLU A 132 19.67 2.09 4.47
C GLU A 132 18.79 0.83 4.65
N PRO A 133 18.49 0.35 5.87
CA PRO A 133 17.56 -0.76 6.08
C PRO A 133 16.18 -0.58 5.44
N ILE A 134 15.61 0.63 5.47
CA ILE A 134 14.32 0.93 4.81
C ILE A 134 14.47 0.78 3.30
N ALA A 135 15.53 1.33 2.71
CA ALA A 135 15.79 1.20 1.27
C ALA A 135 15.97 -0.26 0.85
N GLU A 136 16.70 -1.05 1.65
CA GLU A 136 16.91 -2.48 1.43
C GLU A 136 15.59 -3.26 1.51
N ALA A 137 14.76 -2.97 2.51
CA ALA A 137 13.47 -3.62 2.68
C ALA A 137 12.53 -3.35 1.50
N ILE A 138 12.36 -2.08 1.11
CA ILE A 138 11.50 -1.70 -0.02
C ILE A 138 12.04 -2.30 -1.34
N ALA A 139 13.36 -2.24 -1.55
CA ALA A 139 13.96 -2.86 -2.73
C ALA A 139 13.77 -4.38 -2.78
N ALA A 140 13.84 -5.07 -1.63
CA ALA A 140 13.60 -6.50 -1.55
C ALA A 140 12.16 -6.87 -1.94
N ILE A 141 11.17 -6.12 -1.45
CA ILE A 141 9.76 -6.28 -1.83
C ILE A 141 9.59 -6.10 -3.33
N HIS A 142 10.15 -5.02 -3.89
CA HIS A 142 10.06 -4.74 -5.31
C HIS A 142 10.90 -5.68 -6.20
N ASN A 143 11.78 -6.49 -5.62
CA ASN A 143 12.54 -7.52 -6.34
C ASN A 143 11.86 -8.89 -6.29
N LEU A 144 10.70 -9.01 -5.62
CA LEU A 144 9.88 -10.20 -5.71
C LEU A 144 9.39 -10.39 -7.17
N PRO A 145 9.29 -11.65 -7.64
CA PRO A 145 8.76 -11.91 -8.97
C PRO A 145 7.31 -11.45 -9.12
N LEU A 146 6.94 -10.91 -10.28
CA LEU A 146 5.55 -10.56 -10.59
C LEU A 146 4.58 -11.74 -10.48
N SER A 147 5.11 -12.97 -10.63
CA SER A 147 4.35 -14.21 -10.44
C SER A 147 3.81 -14.37 -9.01
N VAL A 148 4.36 -13.64 -8.02
CA VAL A 148 3.89 -13.70 -6.63
C VAL A 148 2.47 -13.12 -6.51
N PRO A 149 2.23 -11.82 -6.83
CA PRO A 149 0.85 -11.33 -6.87
C PRO A 149 -0.03 -12.03 -7.91
N GLN A 150 0.49 -12.30 -9.11
CA GLN A 150 -0.28 -12.93 -10.19
C GLN A 150 -0.78 -14.34 -9.80
N GLY A 151 0.10 -15.17 -9.27
CA GLY A 151 -0.23 -16.53 -8.83
C GLY A 151 -1.15 -16.56 -7.60
N GLY A 152 -1.10 -15.51 -6.77
CA GLY A 152 -1.99 -15.33 -5.63
C GLY A 152 -3.37 -14.75 -5.98
N GLY A 153 -3.63 -14.41 -7.24
CA GLY A 153 -4.87 -13.75 -7.65
C GLY A 153 -5.01 -12.33 -7.09
N LEU A 154 -3.90 -11.69 -6.74
CA LEU A 154 -3.85 -10.32 -6.23
C LEU A 154 -3.95 -9.30 -7.38
N PRO A 155 -4.27 -8.03 -7.09
CA PRO A 155 -4.37 -7.01 -8.12
C PRO A 155 -3.09 -6.87 -8.96
N VAL A 156 -3.28 -6.74 -10.28
CA VAL A 156 -2.22 -6.51 -11.25
C VAL A 156 -2.59 -5.31 -12.08
N SER A 157 -1.85 -4.21 -11.92
CA SER A 157 -2.12 -2.96 -12.62
C SER A 157 -0.97 -2.55 -13.52
N THR A 158 -1.30 -2.17 -14.75
CA THR A 158 -0.33 -1.53 -15.65
C THR A 158 -0.09 -0.08 -15.23
N ALA A 159 0.96 0.55 -15.76
CA ALA A 159 1.22 1.96 -15.50
C ALA A 159 0.06 2.88 -15.95
N GLN A 160 -0.68 2.50 -17.01
CA GLN A 160 -1.86 3.23 -17.45
C GLN A 160 -3.07 3.02 -16.51
N ASP A 161 -3.25 1.81 -15.96
CA ASP A 161 -4.29 1.55 -14.96
C ASP A 161 -4.05 2.40 -13.70
N LEU A 162 -2.79 2.50 -13.27
CA LEU A 162 -2.37 3.29 -12.11
C LEU A 162 -2.55 4.79 -12.35
N ARG A 163 -2.25 5.26 -13.57
CA ARG A 163 -2.55 6.63 -14.00
C ARG A 163 -4.04 6.91 -13.92
N LEU A 164 -4.86 6.03 -14.48
CA LEU A 164 -6.31 6.16 -14.48
C LEU A 164 -6.89 6.14 -13.06
N ALA A 165 -6.34 5.31 -12.18
CA ALA A 165 -6.73 5.29 -10.76
C ALA A 165 -6.39 6.63 -10.07
N ALA A 166 -5.20 7.19 -10.32
CA ALA A 166 -4.83 8.50 -9.80
C ALA A 166 -5.73 9.62 -10.35
N THR A 167 -6.02 9.62 -11.66
CA THR A 167 -6.97 10.57 -12.27
C THR A 167 -8.35 10.48 -11.62
N ARG A 168 -8.90 9.27 -11.47
CA ARG A 168 -10.21 9.07 -10.82
C ARG A 168 -10.21 9.56 -9.37
N LEU A 169 -9.12 9.37 -8.64
CA LEU A 169 -8.99 9.87 -7.27
C LEU A 169 -9.03 11.40 -7.24
N ILE A 170 -8.31 12.06 -8.15
CA ILE A 170 -8.32 13.52 -8.32
C ILE A 170 -9.73 14.01 -8.65
N ASP A 171 -10.41 13.39 -9.63
CA ASP A 171 -11.75 13.78 -10.05
C ASP A 171 -12.78 13.66 -8.90
N ARG A 172 -12.68 12.58 -8.11
CA ARG A 172 -13.53 12.38 -6.93
C ARG A 172 -13.26 13.45 -5.87
N ALA A 173 -11.99 13.77 -5.63
CA ALA A 173 -11.62 14.81 -4.69
C ALA A 173 -12.12 16.18 -5.18
N GLU A 174 -11.94 16.51 -6.46
CA GLU A 174 -12.47 17.72 -7.09
C GLU A 174 -14.00 17.84 -6.94
N ALA A 175 -14.73 16.73 -7.10
CA ALA A 175 -16.19 16.70 -6.95
C ALA A 175 -16.68 17.14 -5.56
N THR A 176 -15.83 17.07 -4.53
CA THR A 176 -16.14 17.61 -3.19
C THR A 176 -16.22 19.14 -3.16
N ARG A 177 -15.60 19.83 -4.15
CA ARG A 177 -15.44 21.29 -4.22
C ARG A 177 -14.70 21.93 -3.05
N MET A 178 -13.91 21.13 -2.33
CA MET A 178 -13.13 21.58 -1.17
C MET A 178 -11.63 21.73 -1.47
N LEU A 179 -11.19 21.41 -2.70
CA LEU A 179 -9.79 21.51 -3.10
C LEU A 179 -9.41 22.95 -3.47
N PRO A 180 -8.27 23.47 -2.99
CA PRO A 180 -7.69 24.69 -3.54
C PRO A 180 -7.35 24.50 -5.02
N GLU A 181 -7.78 25.45 -5.86
CA GLU A 181 -7.59 25.41 -7.33
C GLU A 181 -6.11 25.20 -7.74
N THR A 182 -5.18 25.82 -7.01
CA THR A 182 -3.74 25.69 -7.29
C THR A 182 -3.21 24.27 -7.07
N VAL A 183 -3.78 23.54 -6.10
CA VAL A 183 -3.40 22.15 -5.81
C VAL A 183 -3.99 21.24 -6.89
N LEU A 184 -5.26 21.43 -7.22
CA LEU A 184 -5.94 20.70 -8.29
C LEU A 184 -5.20 20.82 -9.63
N GLN A 185 -4.88 22.03 -10.07
CA GLN A 185 -4.15 22.26 -11.32
C GLN A 185 -2.76 21.60 -11.33
N ARG A 186 -2.07 21.55 -10.18
CA ARG A 186 -0.78 20.88 -10.06
C ARG A 186 -0.93 19.36 -10.18
N TRP A 187 -1.94 18.77 -9.52
CA TRP A 187 -2.22 17.34 -9.62
C TRP A 187 -2.61 16.93 -11.04
N GLN A 188 -3.54 17.66 -11.66
CA GLN A 188 -3.96 17.45 -13.05
C GLN A 188 -2.78 17.52 -14.02
N ARG A 189 -1.97 18.58 -13.96
CA ARG A 189 -0.77 18.70 -14.81
C ARG A 189 0.20 17.54 -14.61
N THR A 190 0.37 17.07 -13.38
CA THR A 190 1.29 15.96 -13.08
C THR A 190 0.75 14.64 -13.63
N VAL A 191 -0.52 14.30 -13.39
CA VAL A 191 -1.12 13.04 -13.88
C VAL A 191 -1.24 13.03 -15.41
N GLU A 192 -1.34 14.20 -16.05
CA GLU A 192 -1.38 14.34 -17.51
C GLU A 192 -0.03 14.13 -18.21
N ALA A 193 1.09 14.34 -17.50
CA ALA A 193 2.44 14.19 -18.04
C ALA A 193 2.76 12.71 -18.33
N ALA A 194 2.56 12.30 -19.58
CA ALA A 194 2.63 10.89 -20.02
C ALA A 194 3.98 10.24 -19.72
N GLU A 195 5.08 11.00 -19.81
CA GLU A 195 6.44 10.56 -19.52
C GLU A 195 6.63 10.06 -18.09
N LEU A 196 5.84 10.55 -17.13
CA LEU A 196 5.90 10.07 -15.75
C LEU A 196 5.37 8.65 -15.62
N TRP A 197 4.42 8.27 -16.48
CA TRP A 197 3.72 6.97 -16.47
C TRP A 197 4.36 5.95 -17.42
N ASP A 198 5.53 6.25 -17.98
CA ASP A 198 6.37 5.29 -18.69
C ASP A 198 7.33 4.60 -17.71
N PHE A 199 6.79 3.69 -16.90
CA PHE A 199 7.57 2.87 -15.98
C PHE A 199 7.11 1.41 -16.03
N ALA A 200 8.00 0.50 -15.63
CA ALA A 200 7.66 -0.91 -15.46
C ALA A 200 7.03 -1.14 -14.08
N PRO A 201 5.76 -1.57 -13.98
CA PRO A 201 5.16 -1.96 -12.72
C PRO A 201 5.91 -3.11 -12.07
N THR A 202 5.89 -3.17 -10.74
CA THR A 202 6.64 -4.14 -9.95
C THR A 202 5.79 -4.68 -8.81
N THR A 203 6.24 -5.73 -8.12
CA THR A 203 5.56 -6.17 -6.90
C THR A 203 5.70 -5.07 -5.85
N VAL A 204 4.58 -4.60 -5.31
CA VAL A 204 4.54 -3.54 -4.29
C VAL A 204 3.82 -4.06 -3.06
N HIS A 205 4.19 -3.55 -1.90
CA HIS A 205 3.44 -3.79 -0.67
C HIS A 205 2.09 -3.07 -0.69
N GLY A 206 2.02 -1.87 -1.28
CA GLY A 206 0.79 -1.14 -1.59
C GLY A 206 0.39 -0.14 -0.52
N SER A 207 0.59 -0.49 0.76
CA SER A 207 0.23 0.34 1.91
C SER A 207 1.39 0.56 2.88
N LEU A 208 2.61 0.81 2.37
CA LEU A 208 3.77 1.04 3.25
C LEU A 208 3.73 2.42 3.91
N ASP A 209 3.94 2.40 5.21
CA ASP A 209 4.22 3.53 6.09
C ASP A 209 5.16 3.07 7.23
N ALA A 210 5.50 3.96 8.17
CA ALA A 210 6.36 3.62 9.31
C ALA A 210 5.75 2.53 10.22
N ASP A 211 4.42 2.47 10.35
CA ASP A 211 3.73 1.51 11.21
C ASP A 211 3.83 0.07 10.70
N GLN A 212 4.10 -0.11 9.40
CA GLN A 212 4.30 -1.44 8.80
C GLN A 212 5.66 -2.05 9.11
N PHE A 213 6.63 -1.26 9.56
CA PHE A 213 7.98 -1.75 9.88
C PHE A 213 8.10 -2.16 11.34
N ARG A 214 8.89 -3.19 11.59
CA ARG A 214 9.39 -3.56 12.91
C ARG A 214 10.91 -3.45 12.90
N VAL A 215 11.45 -2.86 13.97
CA VAL A 215 12.88 -2.54 14.09
C VAL A 215 13.49 -3.31 15.24
N SER A 216 14.67 -3.88 15.01
CA SER A 216 15.49 -4.47 16.06
C SER A 216 16.96 -4.27 15.74
N GLU A 217 17.75 -3.82 16.72
CA GLU A 217 19.18 -3.55 16.58
C GLU A 217 19.52 -2.68 15.34
N ASP A 218 18.79 -1.57 15.16
CA ASP A 218 18.94 -0.62 14.04
C ASP A 218 18.71 -1.24 12.65
N ARG A 219 17.98 -2.35 12.56
CA ARG A 219 17.61 -3.03 11.30
C ARG A 219 16.11 -3.27 11.23
N ILE A 220 15.59 -3.43 10.02
CA ILE A 220 14.21 -3.91 9.83
C ILE A 220 14.16 -5.40 10.19
N SER A 221 13.52 -5.73 11.31
CA SER A 221 13.30 -7.12 11.74
C SER A 221 12.13 -7.77 11.03
N GLY A 222 11.14 -6.97 10.60
CA GLY A 222 9.97 -7.48 9.91
C GLY A 222 9.11 -6.40 9.27
N VAL A 223 8.23 -6.85 8.37
CA VAL A 223 7.23 -6.01 7.70
C VAL A 223 5.86 -6.68 7.82
N ILE A 224 4.87 -5.92 8.26
CA ILE A 224 3.47 -6.34 8.42
C ILE A 224 2.57 -5.58 7.42
N GLY A 225 1.26 -5.83 7.42
CA GLY A 225 0.32 -5.00 6.64
C GLY A 225 0.11 -5.40 5.18
N TRP A 226 0.34 -6.67 4.84
CA TRP A 226 0.29 -7.20 3.46
C TRP A 226 -1.11 -7.27 2.80
N ALA A 227 -2.04 -6.42 3.21
CA ALA A 227 -3.39 -6.36 2.65
C ALA A 227 -3.41 -5.88 1.20
N GLU A 228 -2.51 -4.98 0.84
CA GLU A 228 -2.50 -4.32 -0.48
C GLU A 228 -1.40 -4.83 -1.42
N LEU A 229 -0.83 -6.01 -1.13
CA LEU A 229 0.19 -6.65 -1.96
C LEU A 229 -0.34 -6.79 -3.40
N ALA A 230 0.39 -6.22 -4.37
CA ALA A 230 -0.07 -6.13 -5.75
C ALA A 230 1.11 -6.03 -6.74
N VAL A 231 0.82 -6.04 -8.04
CA VAL A 231 1.71 -5.43 -9.05
C VAL A 231 1.27 -4.00 -9.28
N GLY A 232 2.15 -3.04 -8.98
CA GLY A 232 1.83 -1.61 -8.94
C GLY A 232 3.03 -0.69 -9.21
N ASP A 233 2.88 0.58 -8.86
CA ASP A 233 3.94 1.59 -8.99
C ASP A 233 4.89 1.54 -7.79
N PRO A 234 6.20 1.29 -7.98
CA PRO A 234 7.16 1.35 -6.87
C PRO A 234 7.22 2.71 -6.17
N ALA A 235 6.77 3.79 -6.81
CA ALA A 235 6.75 5.11 -6.20
C ALA A 235 5.71 5.23 -5.07
N ALA A 236 4.66 4.40 -5.05
CA ALA A 236 3.64 4.40 -4.00
C ALA A 236 4.24 4.00 -2.63
N ASP A 237 5.06 2.94 -2.62
CA ASP A 237 5.74 2.44 -1.42
C ASP A 237 6.84 3.38 -0.89
N LEU A 238 7.19 4.42 -1.64
CA LEU A 238 8.14 5.47 -1.26
C LEU A 238 7.45 6.78 -0.85
N ALA A 239 6.15 6.93 -1.06
CA ALA A 239 5.45 8.20 -0.92
C ALA A 239 5.42 8.71 0.53
N TRP A 240 5.29 7.81 1.50
CA TRP A 240 5.22 8.14 2.93
C TRP A 240 6.50 8.83 3.45
N LEU A 241 7.65 8.64 2.80
CA LEU A 241 8.93 9.23 3.18
C LEU A 241 8.99 10.75 2.98
N TYR A 242 8.00 11.35 2.31
CA TYR A 242 7.86 12.81 2.28
C TYR A 242 7.32 13.40 3.59
N ALA A 243 6.71 12.59 4.46
CA ALA A 243 6.18 13.03 5.75
C ALA A 243 7.27 13.56 6.71
N PRO A 244 8.40 12.86 6.97
CA PRO A 244 9.50 13.40 7.77
C PRO A 244 10.22 14.57 7.10
N GLY A 245 10.27 14.58 5.76
CA GLY A 245 10.94 15.63 4.99
C GLY A 245 11.63 15.09 3.73
N SER A 246 11.83 15.97 2.75
CA SER A 246 12.40 15.58 1.45
C SER A 246 13.82 15.02 1.55
N ASP A 247 14.61 15.41 2.54
CA ASP A 247 15.99 14.92 2.71
C ASP A 247 16.02 13.43 3.08
N VAL A 248 15.07 12.95 3.90
CA VAL A 248 14.92 11.52 4.22
C VAL A 248 14.53 10.73 2.98
N PHE A 249 13.54 11.23 2.23
CA PHE A 249 13.15 10.62 0.95
C PHE A 249 14.32 10.51 -0.02
N GLU A 250 15.11 11.58 -0.21
CA GLU A 250 16.30 11.55 -1.07
C GLU A 250 17.37 10.59 -0.54
N GLY A 251 17.55 10.57 0.78
CA GLY A 251 18.40 9.64 1.49
C GLY A 251 18.08 8.20 1.08
N VAL A 252 16.84 7.76 1.32
CA VAL A 252 16.35 6.41 1.00
C VAL A 252 16.39 6.15 -0.51
N LEU A 253 15.92 7.09 -1.34
CA LEU A 253 15.85 6.91 -2.80
C LEU A 253 17.23 6.65 -3.43
N VAL A 254 18.29 7.33 -2.96
CA VAL A 254 19.66 7.11 -3.44
C VAL A 254 20.12 5.68 -3.14
N ARG A 255 19.83 5.13 -1.95
CA ARG A 255 20.19 3.75 -1.59
C ARG A 255 19.36 2.75 -2.38
N TYR A 256 18.05 2.97 -2.42
CA TYR A 256 17.10 2.17 -3.17
C TYR A 256 17.49 2.06 -4.66
N SER A 257 17.92 3.16 -5.28
CA SER A 257 18.37 3.20 -6.68
C SER A 257 19.66 2.42 -6.97
N ARG A 258 20.44 2.06 -5.94
CA ARG A 258 21.62 1.19 -6.12
C ARG A 258 21.24 -0.28 -6.13
N LEU A 259 20.15 -0.61 -5.44
CA LEU A 259 19.62 -1.97 -5.31
C LEU A 259 18.65 -2.32 -6.45
N ARG A 260 18.08 -1.30 -7.08
CA ARG A 260 17.20 -1.40 -8.24
C ARG A 260 17.85 -0.68 -9.40
N ASN A 261 18.00 -1.34 -10.55
CA ASN A 261 18.18 -0.64 -11.82
C ASN A 261 16.84 0.03 -12.20
N ALA A 262 16.41 0.98 -11.38
CA ALA A 262 15.19 1.72 -11.61
C ALA A 262 15.43 2.68 -12.78
N GLY A 263 14.39 2.92 -13.60
CA GLY A 263 14.42 3.88 -14.70
C GLY A 263 14.66 5.32 -14.22
N SER A 264 14.05 6.32 -14.87
CA SER A 264 14.25 7.72 -14.49
C SER A 264 13.91 7.98 -13.00
N LEU A 265 14.92 8.17 -12.16
CA LEU A 265 14.73 8.52 -10.74
C LEU A 265 13.91 9.79 -10.60
N ALA A 266 14.05 10.76 -11.51
CA ALA A 266 13.28 11.98 -11.51
C ALA A 266 11.76 11.71 -11.62
N HIS A 267 11.34 10.77 -12.48
CA HIS A 267 9.91 10.43 -12.60
C HIS A 267 9.42 9.72 -11.33
N THR A 268 10.25 8.89 -10.72
CA THR A 268 9.93 8.23 -9.43
C THR A 268 9.73 9.27 -8.32
N ARG A 269 10.60 10.30 -8.24
CA ARG A 269 10.43 11.42 -7.29
C ARG A 269 9.08 12.09 -7.44
N THR A 270 8.74 12.46 -8.68
CA THR A 270 7.51 13.17 -9.01
C THR A 270 6.28 12.33 -8.71
N ARG A 271 6.26 11.04 -9.07
CA ARG A 271 5.14 10.14 -8.76
C ARG A 271 4.98 9.90 -7.27
N ALA A 272 6.08 9.68 -6.53
CA ALA A 272 6.03 9.51 -5.08
C ALA A 272 5.51 10.77 -4.38
N ALA A 273 5.94 11.96 -4.84
CA ALA A 273 5.42 13.23 -4.32
C ALA A 273 3.93 13.42 -4.64
N LEU A 274 3.49 13.01 -5.83
CA LEU A 274 2.07 13.03 -6.20
C LEU A 274 1.28 12.12 -5.27
N TYR A 275 1.71 10.87 -5.07
CA TYR A 275 1.02 9.94 -4.17
C TYR A 275 0.96 10.45 -2.73
N SER A 276 2.03 11.08 -2.23
CA SER A 276 2.04 11.70 -0.90
C SER A 276 0.99 12.80 -0.77
N GLU A 277 0.85 13.67 -1.78
CA GLU A 277 -0.21 14.69 -1.76
C GLU A 277 -1.62 14.07 -1.93
N LEU A 278 -1.74 12.99 -2.72
CA LEU A 278 -3.02 12.28 -2.91
C LEU A 278 -3.49 11.53 -1.65
N GLU A 279 -2.63 11.23 -0.68
CA GLU A 279 -3.09 10.72 0.63
C GLU A 279 -4.03 11.71 1.32
N VAL A 280 -3.78 13.01 1.20
CA VAL A 280 -4.69 14.03 1.75
C VAL A 280 -6.03 14.04 1.03
N ALA A 281 -6.04 13.74 -0.27
CA ALA A 281 -7.29 13.56 -1.02
C ALA A 281 -8.08 12.34 -0.54
N ARG A 282 -7.40 11.22 -0.25
CA ARG A 282 -8.04 10.03 0.36
C ARG A 282 -8.62 10.36 1.73
N TRP A 283 -7.89 11.11 2.56
CA TRP A 283 -8.36 11.54 3.88
C TRP A 283 -9.61 12.43 3.80
N LEU A 284 -9.62 13.39 2.86
CA LEU A 284 -10.79 14.23 2.60
C LEU A 284 -12.02 13.40 2.17
N LEU A 285 -11.83 12.48 1.22
CA LEU A 285 -12.90 11.61 0.75
C LEU A 285 -13.45 10.72 1.85
N HIS A 286 -12.56 10.17 2.69
CA HIS A 286 -12.94 9.38 3.85
C HIS A 286 -13.83 10.20 4.82
N GLY A 287 -13.42 11.41 5.18
CA GLY A 287 -14.22 12.29 6.04
C GLY A 287 -15.58 12.64 5.43
N ALA A 288 -15.62 12.90 4.12
CA ALA A 288 -16.84 13.22 3.41
C ALA A 288 -17.83 12.04 3.38
N GLU A 289 -17.34 10.83 3.10
CA GLU A 289 -18.12 9.58 3.08
C GLU A 289 -18.60 9.18 4.48
N ALA A 290 -17.76 9.35 5.50
CA ALA A 290 -18.10 9.08 6.90
C ALA A 290 -19.00 10.16 7.53
N HIS A 291 -19.22 11.27 6.82
CA HIS A 291 -19.88 12.48 7.34
C HIS A 291 -19.24 13.01 8.63
N ASP A 292 -17.91 12.90 8.73
CA ASP A 292 -17.13 13.41 9.86
C ASP A 292 -16.52 14.78 9.53
N GLN A 293 -17.15 15.84 10.06
CA GLN A 293 -16.68 17.20 9.79
C GLN A 293 -15.29 17.48 10.38
N SER A 294 -14.90 16.80 11.46
CA SER A 294 -13.58 17.01 12.06
C SER A 294 -12.46 16.51 11.15
N VAL A 295 -12.70 15.37 10.48
CA VAL A 295 -11.81 14.80 9.47
C VAL A 295 -11.76 15.70 8.23
N VAL A 296 -12.92 16.18 7.77
CA VAL A 296 -13.00 17.09 6.62
C VAL A 296 -12.24 18.39 6.88
N ASP A 297 -12.45 19.02 8.04
CA ASP A 297 -11.80 20.29 8.40
C ASP A 297 -10.28 20.13 8.49
N ASP A 298 -9.80 19.01 9.06
CA ASP A 298 -8.38 18.68 9.12
C ASP A 298 -7.78 18.47 7.71
N ALA A 299 -8.45 17.69 6.86
CA ALA A 299 -8.03 17.48 5.48
C ALA A 299 -7.95 18.80 4.68
N VAL A 300 -8.95 19.67 4.81
CA VAL A 300 -8.94 21.01 4.20
C VAL A 300 -7.76 21.84 4.72
N ALA A 301 -7.51 21.82 6.04
CA ALA A 301 -6.36 22.51 6.60
C ALA A 301 -5.02 21.95 6.07
N MET A 302 -4.93 20.65 5.78
CA MET A 302 -3.75 20.06 5.13
C MET A 302 -3.59 20.56 3.69
N LEU A 303 -4.67 20.57 2.91
CA LEU A 303 -4.68 21.10 1.54
C LEU A 303 -4.29 22.58 1.49
N ASP A 304 -4.77 23.38 2.43
CA ASP A 304 -4.40 24.79 2.54
C ASP A 304 -2.90 24.99 2.80
N ARG A 305 -2.27 24.11 3.60
CA ARG A 305 -0.80 24.14 3.80
C ARG A 305 -0.01 23.81 2.53
N MET A 306 -0.63 23.10 1.57
CA MET A 306 -0.02 22.80 0.27
C MET A 306 -0.12 23.97 -0.72
N VAL A 307 -0.89 25.02 -0.40
CA VAL A 307 -1.04 26.22 -1.24
C VAL A 307 0.26 27.03 -1.19
N GLY A 308 1.11 26.80 -2.19
CA GLY A 308 2.40 27.47 -2.35
C GLY A 308 3.16 26.97 -3.57
N VAL A 309 4.07 27.80 -4.11
CA VAL A 309 4.81 27.50 -5.36
C VAL A 309 5.96 26.49 -5.16
N GLY A 310 6.31 26.14 -3.91
CA GLY A 310 7.54 25.40 -3.58
C GLY A 310 7.36 24.04 -2.89
N GLY A 311 6.23 23.35 -3.05
CA GLY A 311 6.04 22.01 -2.47
C GLY A 311 6.94 20.93 -3.12
N PRO A 312 7.15 19.77 -2.44
CA PRO A 312 7.95 18.67 -2.97
C PRO A 312 7.54 18.23 -4.37
N LEU A 313 6.24 18.15 -4.64
CA LEU A 313 5.72 17.80 -5.97
C LEU A 313 6.11 18.83 -7.03
N SER A 314 5.95 20.13 -6.74
CA SER A 314 6.35 21.20 -7.68
C SER A 314 7.84 21.13 -8.02
N MET A 315 8.70 20.90 -7.01
CA MET A 315 10.15 20.79 -7.19
C MET A 315 10.53 19.55 -7.99
N ALA A 316 9.97 18.39 -7.65
CA ALA A 316 10.22 17.13 -8.35
C ALA A 316 9.74 17.21 -9.81
N PHE A 317 8.54 17.76 -10.03
CA PHE A 317 7.98 17.96 -11.37
C PHE A 317 8.87 18.87 -12.23
N ALA A 318 9.31 20.01 -11.69
CA ALA A 318 10.24 20.90 -12.41
C ALA A 318 11.56 20.18 -12.78
N ALA A 319 12.17 19.45 -11.84
CA ALA A 319 13.39 18.69 -12.08
C ALA A 319 13.22 17.57 -13.13
N SER A 320 12.01 17.00 -13.24
CA SER A 320 11.70 16.03 -14.30
C SER A 320 11.59 16.66 -15.69
N GLN A 321 11.09 17.91 -15.78
CA GLN A 321 10.91 18.64 -17.04
C GLN A 321 12.18 19.32 -17.56
N GLU A 322 13.11 19.71 -16.68
CA GLU A 322 14.36 20.39 -17.06
C GLU A 322 15.37 19.50 -17.82
N ARG A 323 15.07 18.21 -18.04
CA ARG A 323 15.95 17.33 -18.81
C ARG A 323 15.81 17.57 -20.31
N THR A 324 16.91 18.09 -20.87
CA THR A 324 17.26 18.09 -22.31
C THR A 324 17.17 16.65 -22.87
N PRO A 325 16.84 16.44 -24.16
CA PRO A 325 16.78 15.10 -24.77
C PRO A 325 17.98 14.22 -24.40
N LEU A 326 17.69 12.93 -24.15
CA LEU A 326 18.63 11.89 -23.74
C LEU A 326 19.95 12.01 -24.51
N ARG A 327 21.07 11.97 -23.78
CA ARG A 327 22.39 11.94 -24.44
C ARG A 327 22.59 10.59 -25.12
N GLU A 328 23.38 10.55 -26.18
CA GLU A 328 23.68 9.33 -26.95
C GLU A 328 24.14 8.15 -26.06
N SER A 329 24.82 8.44 -24.95
CA SER A 329 25.24 7.45 -23.95
C SER A 329 24.10 6.85 -23.13
N GLU A 330 23.05 7.62 -22.83
CA GLU A 330 21.87 7.15 -22.08
C GLU A 330 20.96 6.34 -23.01
N VAL A 331 20.83 6.75 -24.27
CA VAL A 331 20.16 5.97 -25.32
C VAL A 331 20.87 4.62 -25.53
N ALA A 332 22.21 4.60 -25.53
CA ALA A 332 22.97 3.37 -25.64
C ALA A 332 22.78 2.42 -24.45
N ALA A 333 22.62 2.95 -23.23
CA ALA A 333 22.33 2.14 -22.05
C ALA A 333 20.90 1.56 -22.08
N LEU A 334 19.90 2.35 -22.46
CA LEU A 334 18.51 1.88 -22.62
C LEU A 334 18.37 0.81 -23.73
N LEU A 335 19.13 0.94 -24.81
CA LEU A 335 19.18 -0.08 -25.87
C LEU A 335 19.86 -1.39 -25.41
N GLN A 336 20.73 -1.35 -24.41
CA GLN A 336 21.31 -2.55 -23.79
C GLN A 336 20.37 -3.20 -22.76
N GLU A 337 19.42 -2.43 -22.21
CA GLU A 337 18.39 -2.93 -21.29
C GLU A 337 17.20 -3.57 -21.99
N THR A 338 17.02 -3.34 -23.30
CA THR A 338 15.99 -4.03 -24.08
C THR A 338 16.42 -5.49 -24.24
N PRO A 339 15.69 -6.49 -23.69
CA PRO A 339 16.06 -7.87 -23.87
C PRO A 339 16.06 -8.18 -25.37
N ALA A 340 17.17 -8.73 -25.87
CA ALA A 340 17.19 -9.25 -27.22
C ALA A 340 16.06 -10.27 -27.34
N VAL A 341 15.06 -9.97 -28.17
CA VAL A 341 14.04 -10.95 -28.54
C VAL A 341 14.77 -12.01 -29.37
N THR A 342 15.35 -13.01 -28.70
CA THR A 342 15.74 -14.23 -29.37
C THR A 342 14.45 -14.93 -29.74
N SER A 343 14.06 -14.79 -31.00
CA SER A 343 13.00 -15.60 -31.58
C SER A 343 13.46 -17.05 -31.52
N HIS A 344 13.13 -17.76 -30.46
CA HIS A 344 13.13 -19.21 -30.47
C HIS A 344 11.92 -19.64 -31.30
N LEU A 345 12.03 -19.46 -32.62
CA LEU A 345 11.20 -20.19 -33.54
C LEU A 345 11.57 -21.66 -33.33
N SER A 346 10.63 -22.44 -32.79
CA SER A 346 10.70 -23.89 -32.87
C SER A 346 10.92 -24.27 -34.33
N GLU A 347 11.72 -25.32 -34.61
CA GLU A 347 11.99 -25.79 -35.98
C GLU A 347 10.68 -26.01 -36.79
N THR A 348 9.56 -26.28 -36.12
CA THR A 348 8.23 -26.35 -36.72
C THR A 348 7.70 -25.02 -37.26
N ALA A 349 7.93 -23.89 -36.58
CA ALA A 349 7.48 -22.58 -37.03
C ALA A 349 8.30 -22.05 -38.23
N ALA A 350 9.57 -22.46 -38.32
CA ALA A 350 10.42 -22.12 -39.48
C ALA A 350 10.02 -22.91 -40.75
N VAL A 351 9.37 -24.08 -40.60
CA VAL A 351 8.88 -24.88 -41.73
C VAL A 351 7.51 -24.38 -42.22
N GLU A 352 6.64 -23.90 -41.32
CA GLU A 352 5.36 -23.30 -41.71
C GLU A 352 5.53 -21.96 -42.45
N ALA A 353 6.52 -21.15 -42.07
CA ALA A 353 6.85 -19.90 -42.76
C ALA A 353 7.42 -20.09 -44.19
N LEU A 354 7.81 -21.31 -44.57
CA LEU A 354 8.30 -21.63 -45.92
C LEU A 354 7.20 -22.16 -46.87
N ASP A 355 5.96 -22.37 -46.38
CA ASP A 355 4.83 -22.87 -47.19
C ASP A 355 3.87 -21.75 -47.65
N GLU A 356 4.15 -20.48 -47.32
CA GLU A 356 3.34 -19.33 -47.75
C GLU A 356 3.53 -18.93 -49.23
N ASP A 357 4.55 -19.48 -49.93
CA ASP A 357 4.79 -19.24 -51.36
C ASP A 357 4.03 -20.20 -52.30
N ARG A 358 3.06 -20.97 -51.77
CA ARG A 358 2.19 -21.80 -52.60
C ARG A 358 1.12 -20.94 -53.29
N MET A 359 1.47 -20.46 -54.49
CA MET A 359 0.60 -19.83 -55.49
C MET A 359 -0.87 -20.29 -55.41
N PHE A 360 -1.76 -19.36 -55.03
CA PHE A 360 -3.14 -19.39 -55.51
C PHE A 360 -3.14 -18.93 -56.97
N GLY A 361 -3.02 -19.90 -57.88
CA GLY A 361 -3.26 -19.69 -59.30
C GLY A 361 -4.73 -19.35 -59.55
N ASN A 362 -4.93 -18.26 -60.30
CA ASN A 362 -6.13 -17.88 -61.04
C ASN A 362 -7.13 -19.03 -61.31
N GLU A 363 -8.33 -18.89 -60.74
CA GLU A 363 -9.59 -19.29 -61.40
C GLU A 363 -10.57 -18.11 -61.31
N THR A 364 -10.42 -17.16 -62.22
CA THR A 364 -11.50 -16.26 -62.63
C THR A 364 -12.30 -16.98 -63.72
N ASP A 365 -13.38 -17.67 -63.34
CA ASP A 365 -14.43 -18.13 -64.25
C ASP A 365 -15.77 -17.96 -63.53
N PHE A 366 -16.38 -16.77 -63.69
CA PHE A 366 -17.82 -16.48 -63.81
C PHE A 366 -18.05 -14.99 -63.52
N ILE A 367 -18.00 -14.17 -64.57
CA ILE A 367 -18.91 -13.06 -64.88
C ILE A 367 -18.55 -12.65 -66.31
N ASP A 368 -19.42 -13.01 -67.25
CA ASP A 368 -19.39 -12.44 -68.61
C ASP A 368 -20.14 -11.09 -68.58
N PRO A 369 -19.67 -10.04 -69.29
CA PRO A 369 -20.31 -8.73 -69.29
C PRO A 369 -21.36 -8.62 -70.42
N LEU A 370 -22.44 -7.88 -70.16
CA LEU A 370 -23.35 -7.41 -71.21
C LEU A 370 -23.57 -5.88 -71.09
N PRO A 371 -23.65 -5.13 -72.20
CA PRO A 371 -23.67 -3.67 -72.22
C PRO A 371 -25.10 -3.06 -72.24
N ASP A 372 -25.20 -1.81 -71.77
CA ASP A 372 -26.38 -0.93 -71.74
C ASP A 372 -26.99 -0.66 -73.15
N PRO A 373 -28.31 -0.34 -73.24
CA PRO A 373 -28.67 1.09 -73.37
C PRO A 373 -30.06 1.52 -72.79
N ASP A 374 -30.12 2.79 -72.41
CA ASP A 374 -31.28 3.72 -72.40
C ASP A 374 -32.51 3.46 -71.50
N GLY A 375 -32.68 4.30 -70.46
CA GLY A 375 -33.96 4.49 -69.76
C GLY A 375 -33.87 5.33 -68.47
N GLU A 376 -34.15 6.63 -68.58
CA GLU A 376 -34.28 7.62 -67.49
C GLU A 376 -35.65 7.50 -66.73
N PRO A 377 -36.00 8.27 -65.67
CA PRO A 377 -35.78 7.95 -64.24
C PRO A 377 -37.04 8.03 -63.31
N ALA A 378 -36.82 7.83 -61.99
CA ALA A 378 -37.59 8.33 -60.80
C ALA A 378 -38.80 7.51 -60.26
N PRO A 379 -39.34 7.77 -59.02
CA PRO A 379 -38.70 7.99 -57.70
C PRO A 379 -39.40 7.25 -56.50
N ALA A 380 -38.74 7.33 -55.33
CA ALA A 380 -39.21 7.34 -53.92
C ALA A 380 -40.57 6.75 -53.49
N ALA A 381 -40.54 5.85 -52.49
CA ALA A 381 -41.44 5.85 -51.31
C ALA A 381 -41.04 4.75 -50.29
N SER A 382 -40.85 5.13 -49.03
CA SER A 382 -41.06 4.26 -47.84
C SER A 382 -42.56 4.26 -47.47
N PRO A 383 -43.05 3.63 -46.39
CA PRO A 383 -42.49 2.63 -45.46
C PRO A 383 -43.49 1.44 -45.20
N ALA A 384 -43.14 0.56 -44.25
CA ALA A 384 -44.02 0.02 -43.18
C ALA A 384 -44.10 -1.52 -43.04
N ALA A 385 -43.98 -1.89 -41.76
CA ALA A 385 -44.70 -2.92 -41.00
C ALA A 385 -44.40 -4.41 -41.25
N ASP A 386 -43.93 -5.00 -40.14
CA ASP A 386 -44.39 -6.23 -39.49
C ASP A 386 -44.42 -7.53 -40.30
N ASP A 387 -43.65 -8.51 -39.82
CA ASP A 387 -44.16 -9.86 -39.57
C ASP A 387 -43.18 -10.61 -38.65
N GLU A 388 -43.57 -10.74 -37.38
CA GLU A 388 -43.17 -11.83 -36.52
C GLU A 388 -43.75 -13.13 -37.09
N GLU A 389 -42.91 -14.13 -37.41
CA GLU A 389 -43.14 -15.56 -37.16
C GLU A 389 -42.09 -16.38 -37.90
N PHE A 390 -40.95 -16.65 -37.28
CA PHE A 390 -40.30 -17.97 -37.36
C PHE A 390 -39.41 -18.16 -36.14
N ALA A 391 -40.09 -18.42 -35.02
CA ALA A 391 -39.48 -19.05 -33.88
C ALA A 391 -39.03 -20.47 -34.25
N ALA A 392 -37.96 -20.89 -33.58
CA ALA A 392 -37.45 -22.26 -33.44
C ALA A 392 -36.52 -22.78 -34.54
N LEU A 393 -35.21 -22.48 -34.38
CA LEU A 393 -34.24 -23.55 -34.14
C LEU A 393 -33.02 -23.01 -33.41
N ARG A 394 -32.67 -23.75 -32.36
CA ARG A 394 -31.69 -23.43 -31.33
C ARG A 394 -30.26 -23.35 -31.87
N ALA A 395 -29.51 -22.52 -31.14
CA ALA A 395 -28.19 -22.79 -30.58
C ALA A 395 -26.95 -22.39 -31.40
N ASP A 396 -26.19 -21.53 -30.73
CA ASP A 396 -24.73 -21.61 -30.56
C ASP A 396 -23.88 -21.00 -31.67
N THR A 397 -23.57 -19.71 -31.51
CA THR A 397 -22.19 -19.23 -31.30
C THR A 397 -22.23 -17.73 -31.03
N GLY A 398 -21.45 -17.30 -30.03
CA GLY A 398 -21.58 -16.01 -29.37
C GLY A 398 -21.12 -14.79 -30.16
N VAL A 399 -21.81 -13.69 -29.90
CA VAL A 399 -21.31 -12.31 -29.98
C VAL A 399 -21.78 -11.61 -28.71
N VAL A 400 -20.85 -10.95 -28.03
CA VAL A 400 -21.03 -10.22 -26.76
C VAL A 400 -21.75 -8.90 -27.02
N PRO A 401 -22.87 -8.56 -26.33
CA PRO A 401 -23.39 -7.22 -26.37
C PRO A 401 -22.79 -6.34 -25.26
N ASP A 402 -22.56 -5.11 -25.67
CA ASP A 402 -22.15 -3.92 -24.93
C ASP A 402 -23.00 -3.69 -23.67
N PHE A 403 -22.35 -3.42 -22.53
CA PHE A 403 -23.02 -3.17 -21.24
C PHE A 403 -23.06 -1.67 -20.95
N ASP A 404 -24.27 -1.11 -20.92
CA ASP A 404 -24.56 0.26 -20.48
C ASP A 404 -24.67 0.29 -18.94
N LEU A 405 -23.85 1.14 -18.29
CA LEU A 405 -23.66 1.18 -16.84
C LEU A 405 -24.58 2.19 -16.12
N ALA A 406 -25.65 2.67 -16.77
CA ALA A 406 -26.57 3.63 -16.17
C ALA A 406 -27.64 3.04 -15.22
N GLU A 407 -27.75 1.71 -15.05
CA GLU A 407 -28.79 1.08 -14.21
C GLU A 407 -28.25 0.40 -12.92
N LEU A 408 -27.32 1.04 -12.21
CA LEU A 408 -26.88 0.58 -10.88
C LEU A 408 -27.09 1.61 -9.76
N GLU A 409 -28.18 2.39 -9.85
CA GLU A 409 -28.75 3.08 -8.69
C GLU A 409 -29.88 2.23 -8.08
N LEU A 410 -29.55 1.48 -7.02
CA LEU A 410 -30.56 0.85 -6.15
C LEU A 410 -30.58 1.52 -4.78
N ASP A 411 -31.55 2.44 -4.68
CA ASP A 411 -32.44 2.73 -3.56
C ASP A 411 -32.13 2.08 -2.19
N LEU A 412 -31.62 2.89 -1.27
CA LEU A 412 -31.71 2.65 0.17
C LEU A 412 -32.28 3.88 0.90
N GLY A 413 -33.55 4.18 0.61
CA GLY A 413 -34.40 5.03 1.44
C GLY A 413 -34.79 4.38 2.79
N ALA A 414 -34.12 4.83 3.85
CA ALA A 414 -34.55 4.97 5.24
C ALA A 414 -35.76 4.18 5.79
N LYS A 415 -35.50 3.37 6.82
CA LYS A 415 -36.34 3.36 8.05
C LYS A 415 -35.49 3.36 9.31
N SER A 416 -35.46 4.54 9.92
CA SER A 416 -34.90 4.88 11.21
C SER A 416 -35.61 4.18 12.38
N GLY A 417 -34.83 3.66 13.32
CA GLY A 417 -35.29 3.37 14.66
C GLY A 417 -34.24 2.65 15.47
N THR A 418 -33.41 3.38 16.23
CA THR A 418 -33.09 3.05 17.63
C THR A 418 -32.19 4.09 18.30
N ALA A 419 -32.66 4.47 19.49
CA ALA A 419 -32.01 5.04 20.66
C ALA A 419 -30.50 5.34 20.62
N SER A 420 -30.22 6.64 20.69
CA SER A 420 -28.93 7.21 21.10
C SER A 420 -28.70 6.99 22.60
N ALA A 421 -27.55 6.40 22.94
CA ALA A 421 -26.95 6.50 24.27
C ALA A 421 -25.64 7.31 24.14
N PRO A 422 -25.35 8.25 25.05
CA PRO A 422 -24.32 9.27 24.85
C PRO A 422 -22.91 8.75 25.16
N ALA A 423 -21.95 9.10 24.30
CA ALA A 423 -20.54 9.02 24.64
C ALA A 423 -20.17 10.14 25.64
N PRO A 424 -19.21 9.90 26.55
CA PRO A 424 -18.92 10.78 27.69
C PRO A 424 -18.19 12.06 27.27
N THR A 425 -18.59 13.17 27.89
CA THR A 425 -17.94 14.48 27.81
C THR A 425 -16.65 14.49 28.65
N PRO A 426 -15.56 15.11 28.19
CA PRO A 426 -14.43 15.42 29.05
C PRO A 426 -14.82 16.56 30.00
N THR A 427 -14.74 16.31 31.31
CA THR A 427 -14.92 17.36 32.33
C THR A 427 -13.60 18.15 32.46
N PRO A 428 -13.64 19.49 32.53
CA PRO A 428 -12.45 20.32 32.74
C PRO A 428 -12.04 20.30 34.22
N GLY A 429 -10.85 19.78 34.50
CA GLY A 429 -10.26 19.76 35.83
C GLY A 429 -9.58 21.09 36.19
N GLY A 430 -10.24 21.87 37.04
CA GLY A 430 -9.66 22.51 38.23
C GLY A 430 -8.41 23.38 38.09
N ALA A 431 -8.62 24.69 38.07
CA ALA A 431 -7.63 25.73 38.33
C ALA A 431 -6.93 25.58 39.70
N HIS A 432 -5.60 25.75 39.71
CA HIS A 432 -4.83 26.14 40.89
C HIS A 432 -4.39 27.61 40.75
N PRO A 433 -4.38 28.40 41.85
CA PRO A 433 -4.23 29.86 41.80
C PRO A 433 -2.76 30.30 41.59
N PRO A 434 -2.53 31.55 41.12
CA PRO A 434 -1.20 32.03 40.80
C PRO A 434 -0.42 32.41 42.06
N ARG A 435 0.88 32.15 42.06
CA ARG A 435 1.84 32.77 42.99
C ARG A 435 2.51 33.95 42.31
N ASP A 436 2.32 35.11 42.91
CA ASP A 436 2.93 36.38 42.52
C ASP A 436 4.45 36.41 42.75
N ALA A 437 5.11 37.05 41.78
CA ALA A 437 6.19 38.04 41.89
C ALA A 437 7.50 37.70 42.64
N ALA A 438 8.58 37.59 41.87
CA ALA A 438 9.80 38.37 42.11
C ALA A 438 10.53 38.65 40.78
N GLY A 439 10.85 39.92 40.53
CA GLY A 439 11.51 40.43 39.34
C GLY A 439 13.05 40.26 39.31
N PRO A 440 13.73 40.89 38.33
CA PRO A 440 14.96 40.37 37.72
C PRO A 440 16.26 41.15 38.02
N ARG A 441 17.37 40.65 37.42
CA ARG A 441 18.75 41.20 37.22
C ARG A 441 19.78 40.63 38.23
N ASP A 442 20.97 40.18 37.83
CA ASP A 442 21.91 40.84 36.92
C ASP A 442 22.86 39.87 36.18
N ALA A 443 23.43 40.38 35.08
CA ALA A 443 24.34 39.70 34.15
C ALA A 443 25.78 39.59 34.67
N SER A 444 26.49 38.52 34.28
CA SER A 444 27.95 38.50 34.13
C SER A 444 28.39 37.35 33.20
N ALA A 445 29.33 37.67 32.32
CA ALA A 445 29.81 36.92 31.15
C ALA A 445 30.75 35.71 31.50
N PRO A 446 31.19 34.90 30.52
CA PRO A 446 31.61 33.50 30.71
C PRO A 446 33.11 33.35 31.03
N LEU A 447 33.50 32.23 31.64
CA LEU A 447 34.90 31.83 31.75
C LEU A 447 35.16 30.44 31.15
N SER A 448 36.21 30.47 30.33
CA SER A 448 36.95 29.50 29.53
C SER A 448 37.05 28.05 30.02
N VAL A 449 37.06 27.17 29.02
CA VAL A 449 37.65 25.83 28.97
C VAL A 449 39.17 25.94 29.17
N ASP A 450 39.78 24.87 29.69
CA ASP A 450 41.17 24.73 30.17
C ASP A 450 41.40 25.17 31.62
N ASP A 451 41.07 24.28 32.57
CA ASP A 451 42.07 23.84 33.54
C ASP A 451 41.62 22.60 34.34
N GLN A 452 42.58 21.74 34.66
CA GLN A 452 42.57 20.68 35.68
C GLN A 452 42.13 19.25 35.29
N LEU A 453 42.97 18.63 34.45
CA LEU A 453 43.43 17.25 34.67
C LEU A 453 44.75 17.31 35.47
N THR A 454 44.80 16.75 36.69
CA THR A 454 45.98 16.09 37.32
C THR A 454 45.67 15.62 38.76
N GLU A 455 45.46 14.30 38.91
CA GLU A 455 45.91 13.34 39.97
C GLU A 455 45.79 13.60 41.50
N PRO A 456 45.87 12.55 42.39
CA PRO A 456 45.71 11.10 42.21
C PRO A 456 44.75 10.43 43.24
N TYR A 457 44.41 9.16 42.96
CA TYR A 457 43.63 8.25 43.80
C TYR A 457 44.46 7.72 44.98
N SER A 458 43.86 7.66 46.17
CA SER A 458 44.44 7.07 47.38
C SER A 458 43.97 5.62 47.58
N ASP A 459 44.94 4.70 47.64
CA ASP A 459 44.79 3.33 48.15
C ASP A 459 44.68 3.37 49.68
N ASP A 460 43.52 3.02 50.25
CA ASP A 460 43.43 2.31 51.52
C ASP A 460 41.99 1.79 51.74
N GLU A 461 41.90 0.58 52.29
CA GLU A 461 40.70 -0.13 52.77
C GLU A 461 39.82 -0.90 51.76
N LEU A 462 40.30 -2.09 51.37
CA LEU A 462 39.44 -3.24 51.06
C LEU A 462 39.63 -4.35 52.12
N PRO A 463 38.56 -4.93 52.70
CA PRO A 463 38.64 -6.24 53.32
C PRO A 463 38.37 -7.37 52.29
N GLY A 464 39.16 -8.44 52.41
CA GLY A 464 39.19 -9.63 51.54
C GLY A 464 37.87 -10.39 51.41
N GLY A 465 37.70 -11.34 50.51
CA GLY A 465 38.65 -12.17 49.78
C GLY A 465 38.07 -13.59 49.77
N ALA A 466 37.70 -14.13 48.60
CA ALA A 466 37.50 -15.55 48.39
C ALA A 466 37.46 -15.93 46.89
N ALA A 467 38.51 -16.65 46.50
CA ALA A 467 38.52 -17.78 45.55
C ALA A 467 37.92 -17.64 44.14
N ARG A 468 38.82 -17.49 43.15
CA ARG A 468 38.65 -18.02 41.79
C ARG A 468 38.92 -19.54 41.78
N PRO A 469 38.27 -20.33 40.89
CA PRO A 469 38.90 -21.48 40.30
C PRO A 469 39.58 -21.12 38.97
N THR A 470 40.75 -21.72 38.81
CA THR A 470 41.78 -21.53 37.78
C THR A 470 41.35 -22.02 36.40
N LYS A 471 41.64 -21.23 35.36
CA LYS A 471 41.79 -21.72 33.98
C LYS A 471 43.12 -22.48 33.85
N LYS A 472 43.13 -23.60 33.13
CA LYS A 472 44.28 -24.05 32.33
C LYS A 472 43.84 -24.34 30.89
N PRO A 473 44.76 -24.26 29.91
CA PRO A 473 44.44 -23.96 28.52
C PRO A 473 44.66 -25.14 27.55
N TRP A 474 44.30 -24.86 26.28
CA TRP A 474 44.79 -25.43 25.00
C TRP A 474 44.00 -26.55 24.28
N SER A 475 43.54 -26.16 23.07
CA SER A 475 43.59 -26.87 21.79
C SER A 475 43.23 -28.36 21.71
N ARG A 476 42.13 -28.68 21.03
CA ARG A 476 42.10 -29.19 19.65
C ARG A 476 40.70 -29.05 19.07
#